data_AF-A0A238ZV88-F1
#
_entry.id   AF-A0A238ZV88-F1
#
_cell.length_a   1.000
_cell.length_b   1.000
_cell.length_c   1.000
_cell.angle_alpha   90.00
_cell.angle_beta   90.00
_cell.angle_gamma   90.00
#
_symmetry.space_group_name_H-M   'P 1'
#
loop_
_entity.id
_entity.type
_entity.pdbx_description
1 polymer ?
#
loop_
_entity_poly.entity_id
_entity_poly.type
_entity_poly.pdbx_seq_one_letter_code
_entity_poly.pdbx_strand_id
1 'polypeptide(L)'
;MNRTPQNMSQHNVPRAVSLPNDFGAPVGITGILVAEDIHFSTGTGLLTVEKLYRSEEGSVAYGVIAASGESRERRAYLLDERDGHVHADCCGRALELPLDDMYELLAMALQAEDAASTLDEHMLLRPAVNED
;
A
#
# COMPACT_ATOMS: atom_id res chain seq x y z
N MET A 1 16.75 7.69 25.93
CA MET A 1 15.93 6.50 25.63
C MET A 1 16.43 5.91 24.32
N ASN A 2 16.89 4.66 24.37
CA ASN A 2 17.61 3.97 23.30
C ASN A 2 16.70 3.76 22.07
N ARG A 3 17.09 4.34 20.92
CA ARG A 3 16.65 3.86 19.61
C ARG A 3 17.56 2.71 19.23
N THR A 4 17.04 1.50 19.29
CA THR A 4 17.68 0.35 18.64
C THR A 4 17.66 0.62 17.14
N PRO A 5 18.80 0.59 16.42
CA PRO A 5 18.75 0.55 14.96
C PRO A 5 18.16 -0.81 14.59
N GLN A 6 16.92 -0.84 14.10
CA GLN A 6 16.42 -2.04 13.43
C GLN A 6 17.33 -2.30 12.23
N ASN A 7 17.80 -3.53 12.15
CA ASN A 7 18.83 -4.01 11.26
C ASN A 7 18.39 -3.89 9.79
N MET A 8 18.69 -2.76 9.15
CA MET A 8 18.38 -2.50 7.72
C MET A 8 19.17 -3.41 6.76
N SER A 9 20.14 -4.18 7.26
CA SER A 9 21.06 -4.98 6.43
C SER A 9 20.50 -6.35 6.01
N GLN A 10 19.38 -6.81 6.56
CA GLN A 10 18.78 -8.12 6.21
C GLN A 10 17.81 -8.08 5.02
N HIS A 11 17.54 -6.89 4.46
CA HIS A 11 16.53 -6.70 3.40
C HIS A 11 17.10 -6.66 1.98
N ASN A 12 18.42 -6.74 1.83
CA ASN A 12 19.11 -6.51 0.55
C ASN A 12 19.39 -7.79 -0.27
N VAL A 13 18.92 -8.96 0.19
CA VAL A 13 19.10 -10.23 -0.53
C VAL A 13 17.76 -10.63 -1.16
N PRO A 14 17.71 -10.87 -2.48
CA PRO A 14 16.51 -11.37 -3.14
C PRO A 14 16.03 -12.66 -2.49
N ARG A 15 14.74 -12.74 -2.19
CA ARG A 15 14.12 -13.96 -1.65
C ARG A 15 12.75 -14.17 -2.26
N ALA A 16 12.33 -15.43 -2.33
CA ALA A 16 10.97 -15.77 -2.69
C ALA A 16 10.01 -15.29 -1.59
N VAL A 17 9.01 -14.51 -1.97
CA VAL A 17 7.98 -13.94 -1.11
C VAL A 17 6.63 -14.25 -1.71
N SER A 18 5.67 -14.58 -0.85
CA SER A 18 4.27 -14.73 -1.20
C SER A 18 3.47 -13.70 -0.40
N LEU A 19 2.85 -12.76 -1.10
CA LEU A 19 2.00 -11.72 -0.52
C LEU A 19 0.57 -12.25 -0.44
N PRO A 20 -0.05 -12.26 0.76
CA PRO A 20 -1.42 -12.74 0.90
C PRO A 20 -2.39 -11.76 0.22
N ASN A 21 -3.44 -12.32 -0.39
CA ASN A 21 -4.51 -11.56 -1.01
C ASN A 21 -5.85 -12.22 -0.68
N ASP A 22 -6.79 -11.46 -0.14
CA ASP A 22 -8.13 -11.96 0.19
C ASP A 22 -9.06 -11.96 -1.04
N PHE A 23 -8.65 -11.34 -2.15
CA PHE A 23 -9.43 -11.20 -3.38
C PHE A 23 -9.01 -12.16 -4.50
N GLY A 24 -8.15 -13.12 -4.22
CA GLY A 24 -7.65 -14.07 -5.21
C GLY A 24 -6.51 -14.93 -4.69
N ALA A 25 -5.66 -15.40 -5.60
CA ALA A 25 -4.46 -16.15 -5.23
C ALA A 25 -3.43 -15.23 -4.54
N PRO A 26 -2.51 -15.77 -3.73
CA PRO A 26 -1.36 -14.99 -3.27
C PRO A 26 -0.48 -14.54 -4.45
N VAL A 27 0.10 -13.34 -4.35
CA VAL A 27 1.05 -12.83 -5.35
C VAL A 27 2.46 -13.29 -4.98
N GLY A 28 3.09 -14.05 -5.86
CA GLY A 28 4.48 -14.51 -5.68
C GLY A 28 5.48 -13.60 -6.38
N ILE A 29 6.59 -13.30 -5.72
CA ILE A 29 7.73 -12.60 -6.32
C ILE A 29 9.04 -13.10 -5.72
N THR A 30 10.12 -13.12 -6.49
CA THR A 30 11.48 -13.19 -5.95
C THR A 30 12.10 -11.81 -6.02
N GLY A 31 12.36 -11.19 -4.87
CA GLY A 31 12.80 -9.80 -4.84
C GLY A 31 13.33 -9.35 -3.49
N ILE A 32 13.82 -8.10 -3.47
CA ILE A 32 14.25 -7.40 -2.25
C ILE A 32 13.12 -6.52 -1.72
N LEU A 33 13.04 -6.35 -0.40
CA LEU A 33 12.12 -5.38 0.19
C LEU A 33 12.71 -3.98 -0.03
N VAL A 34 12.01 -3.13 -0.77
CA VAL A 34 12.47 -1.76 -1.08
C VAL A 34 11.84 -0.71 -0.17
N ALA A 35 10.62 -0.96 0.30
CA ALA A 35 9.93 -0.09 1.25
C ALA A 35 8.99 -0.90 2.12
N GLU A 36 8.85 -0.48 3.36
CA GLU A 36 7.84 -0.93 4.31
C GLU A 36 7.33 0.29 5.07
N ASP A 37 6.01 0.44 5.12
CA ASP A 37 5.37 1.48 5.92
C ASP A 37 4.33 0.85 6.85
N ILE A 38 4.23 1.42 8.05
CA ILE A 38 3.28 1.00 9.06
C ILE A 38 2.65 2.24 9.66
N HIS A 39 1.35 2.40 9.46
CA HIS A 39 0.60 3.55 9.93
C HIS A 39 -0.62 3.10 10.75
N PHE A 40 -0.91 3.85 11.81
CA PHE A 40 -2.12 3.64 12.62
C PHE A 40 -2.91 4.93 12.72
N SER A 41 -4.16 4.89 12.28
CA SER A 41 -5.11 6.00 12.42
C SER A 41 -5.83 5.89 13.76
N THR A 42 -5.63 6.88 14.65
CA THR A 42 -6.32 6.95 15.95
C THR A 42 -7.81 7.27 15.81
N GLY A 43 -8.21 7.94 14.72
CA GLY A 43 -9.61 8.27 14.45
C GLY A 43 -10.44 7.06 14.03
N THR A 44 -9.89 6.21 13.16
CA THR A 44 -10.59 5.03 12.61
C THR A 44 -10.23 3.73 13.33
N GLY A 45 -9.16 3.71 14.11
CA GLY A 45 -8.57 2.50 14.69
C GLY A 45 -7.93 1.58 13.65
N LEU A 46 -7.69 2.07 12.43
CA LEU A 46 -7.14 1.28 11.32
C LEU A 46 -5.62 1.22 11.42
N LEU A 47 -5.09 0.00 11.50
CA LEU A 47 -3.67 -0.31 11.31
C LEU A 47 -3.44 -0.75 9.87
N THR A 48 -2.61 -0.02 9.15
CA THR A 48 -2.18 -0.33 7.79
C THR A 48 -0.71 -0.72 7.79
N VAL A 49 -0.39 -1.84 7.13
CA VAL A 49 0.98 -2.30 6.89
C VAL A 49 1.17 -2.51 5.41
N GLU A 50 2.13 -1.81 4.84
CA GLU A 50 2.44 -1.81 3.42
C GLU A 50 3.85 -2.31 3.17
N LYS A 51 4.01 -3.11 2.12
CA LYS A 51 5.32 -3.63 1.72
C LYS A 51 5.46 -3.59 0.22
N LEU A 52 6.60 -3.09 -0.22
CA LEU A 52 6.98 -3.02 -1.62
C LEU A 52 8.22 -3.88 -1.84
N TYR A 53 8.11 -4.82 -2.77
CA TYR A 53 9.21 -5.67 -3.20
C TYR A 53 9.55 -5.38 -4.65
N ARG A 54 10.84 -5.44 -5.00
CA ARG A 54 11.31 -5.30 -6.38
C ARG A 54 12.13 -6.52 -6.78
N SER A 55 11.80 -7.11 -7.94
CA SER A 55 12.59 -8.20 -8.53
C SER A 55 13.84 -7.65 -9.23
N GLU A 56 14.77 -8.54 -9.57
CA GLU A 56 15.94 -8.19 -10.39
C GLU A 56 15.55 -7.72 -11.80
N GLU A 57 14.45 -8.25 -12.34
CA GLU A 57 13.90 -7.92 -13.66
C GLU A 57 13.13 -6.59 -13.69
N GLY A 58 12.96 -5.94 -12.53
CA GLY A 58 12.31 -4.63 -12.40
C GLY A 58 10.84 -4.68 -12.01
N SER A 59 10.20 -5.85 -12.04
CA SER A 59 8.84 -6.08 -11.52
C SER A 59 8.71 -5.65 -10.07
N VAL A 60 7.54 -5.14 -9.74
CA VAL A 60 7.23 -4.65 -8.40
C VAL A 60 6.03 -5.40 -7.85
N ALA A 61 6.17 -5.97 -6.64
CA ALA A 61 5.02 -6.50 -5.92
C ALA A 61 4.71 -5.61 -4.72
N TYR A 62 3.46 -5.19 -4.62
CA TYR A 62 2.97 -4.36 -3.52
C TYR A 62 1.93 -5.15 -2.73
N GLY A 63 2.03 -5.13 -1.41
CA GLY A 63 1.09 -5.78 -0.51
C GLY A 63 0.67 -4.83 0.60
N VAL A 64 -0.62 -4.78 0.89
CA VAL A 64 -1.20 -3.98 1.96
C VAL A 64 -2.08 -4.85 2.84
N ILE A 65 -1.95 -4.63 4.15
CA ILE A 65 -2.79 -5.24 5.18
C ILE A 65 -3.44 -4.12 5.96
N ALA A 66 -4.76 -4.05 5.93
CA ALA A 66 -5.55 -3.09 6.70
C ALA A 66 -6.35 -3.85 7.76
N ALA A 67 -6.22 -3.47 9.03
CA ALA A 67 -6.86 -4.16 10.15
C ALA A 67 -7.50 -3.18 11.14
N SER A 68 -8.74 -3.46 11.55
CA SER A 68 -9.46 -2.70 12.58
C SER A 68 -10.32 -3.65 13.39
N GLY A 69 -10.07 -3.71 14.71
CA GLY A 69 -10.71 -4.69 15.60
C GLY A 69 -10.48 -6.12 15.11
N GLU A 70 -11.57 -6.85 14.90
CA GLU A 70 -11.55 -8.23 14.36
C GLU A 70 -11.51 -8.28 12.83
N SER A 71 -11.67 -7.14 12.14
CA SER A 71 -11.61 -7.06 10.68
C SER A 71 -10.16 -6.97 10.21
N ARG A 72 -9.80 -7.77 9.22
CA ARG A 72 -8.51 -7.71 8.54
C ARG A 72 -8.69 -7.99 7.06
N GLU A 73 -8.18 -7.10 6.24
CA GLU A 73 -8.18 -7.21 4.79
C GLU A 73 -6.75 -7.19 4.27
N ARG A 74 -6.45 -8.05 3.29
CA ARG A 74 -5.15 -8.17 2.64
C ARG A 74 -5.32 -8.05 1.14
N ARG A 75 -4.56 -7.15 0.52
CA ARG A 75 -4.49 -7.02 -0.94
C ARG A 75 -3.05 -7.13 -1.40
N ALA A 76 -2.86 -7.71 -2.57
CA ALA A 76 -1.57 -7.77 -3.22
C ALA A 76 -1.69 -7.52 -4.71
N TYR A 77 -0.69 -6.87 -5.27
CA TYR A 77 -0.63 -6.43 -6.66
C TYR A 77 0.75 -6.72 -7.24
N LEU A 78 0.79 -7.15 -8.50
CA LEU A 78 2.02 -7.26 -9.28
C LEU A 78 2.00 -6.19 -10.37
N LEU A 79 3.07 -5.42 -10.47
CA LEU A 79 3.25 -4.38 -11.47
C LEU A 79 4.47 -4.71 -12.33
N ASP A 80 4.25 -4.77 -13.63
CA ASP A 80 5.30 -4.93 -14.64
C ASP A 80 5.24 -3.79 -15.64
N GLU A 81 6.39 -3.27 -16.04
CA GLU A 81 6.49 -2.39 -17.19
C GLU A 81 6.81 -3.23 -18.44
N ARG A 82 6.02 -3.05 -19.50
CA ARG A 82 6.19 -3.77 -20.77
C ARG A 82 5.88 -2.81 -21.92
N ASP A 83 6.82 -2.62 -22.83
CA ASP A 83 6.62 -1.82 -24.05
C ASP A 83 6.03 -0.41 -23.80
N GLY A 84 6.50 0.27 -22.74
CA GLY A 84 6.01 1.60 -22.36
C GLY A 84 4.63 1.63 -21.69
N HIS A 85 4.10 0.47 -21.32
CA HIS A 85 2.86 0.31 -20.58
C HIS A 85 3.13 -0.28 -19.20
N VAL A 86 2.32 0.09 -18.21
CA VAL A 86 2.31 -0.54 -16.90
C VAL A 86 1.15 -1.50 -16.84
N HIS A 87 1.46 -2.76 -16.57
CA HIS A 87 0.51 -3.82 -16.32
C HIS A 87 0.43 -4.06 -14.81
N ALA A 88 -0.70 -3.70 -14.20
CA ALA A 88 -1.00 -3.96 -12.80
C ALA A 88 -2.01 -5.10 -12.69
N ASP A 89 -1.61 -6.25 -12.16
CA ASP A 89 -2.47 -7.41 -11.95
C ASP A 89 -2.80 -7.60 -10.47
N CYS A 90 -4.09 -7.79 -10.20
CA CYS A 90 -4.62 -8.31 -8.95
C CYS A 90 -5.41 -9.59 -9.23
N CYS A 91 -4.67 -10.69 -9.36
CA CYS A 91 -5.23 -12.05 -9.40
C CYS A 91 -6.28 -12.29 -10.50
N GLY A 92 -5.95 -11.88 -11.73
CA GLY A 92 -6.80 -12.07 -12.90
C GLY A 92 -7.68 -10.87 -13.23
N ARG A 93 -7.55 -9.77 -12.48
CA ARG A 93 -8.03 -8.44 -12.88
C ARG A 93 -6.81 -7.58 -13.14
N ALA A 94 -6.55 -7.34 -14.41
CA ALA A 94 -5.45 -6.50 -14.86
C ALA A 94 -5.94 -5.12 -15.30
N LEU A 95 -5.16 -4.12 -14.95
CA LEU A 95 -5.20 -2.78 -15.55
C LEU A 95 -3.93 -2.61 -16.36
N GLU A 96 -4.07 -2.25 -17.63
CA GLU A 96 -2.95 -1.94 -18.50
C GLU A 96 -3.16 -0.56 -19.09
N LEU A 97 -2.19 0.31 -18.87
CA LEU A 97 -2.21 1.70 -19.33
C LEU A 97 -0.82 2.09 -19.82
N PRO A 98 -0.71 3.05 -20.75
CA PRO A 98 0.54 3.76 -21.01
C PRO A 98 1.15 4.28 -19.71
N LEU A 99 2.48 4.32 -19.62
CA LEU A 99 3.19 4.74 -18.42
C LEU A 99 2.77 6.13 -17.92
N ASP A 100 2.61 7.09 -18.84
CA ASP A 100 2.19 8.46 -18.52
C ASP A 100 0.78 8.49 -17.91
N ASP A 101 -0.16 7.74 -18.49
CA ASP A 101 -1.54 7.65 -18.00
C ASP A 101 -1.61 6.99 -16.61
N MET A 102 -0.74 6.00 -16.34
CA MET A 102 -0.64 5.37 -15.02
C MET A 102 -0.14 6.37 -13.97
N TYR A 103 0.84 7.20 -14.31
CA TYR A 103 1.32 8.26 -13.41
C TYR A 103 0.25 9.32 -13.17
N GLU A 104 -0.50 9.70 -14.20
CA GLU A 104 -1.62 10.64 -14.06
C GLU A 104 -2.70 10.06 -13.13
N LEU A 105 -3.07 8.79 -13.33
CA LEU A 105 -4.04 8.10 -12.48
C LEU A 105 -3.59 8.05 -11.02
N LEU A 106 -2.31 7.72 -10.77
CA LEU A 106 -1.76 7.67 -9.42
C LEU A 106 -1.74 9.06 -8.77
N ALA A 107 -1.35 10.10 -9.52
CA ALA A 107 -1.38 11.46 -9.02
C ALA A 107 -2.80 11.89 -8.63
N MET A 108 -3.81 11.56 -9.44
CA MET A 108 -5.22 11.83 -9.12
C MET A 108 -5.69 11.05 -7.88
N ALA A 109 -5.29 9.78 -7.74
CA ALA A 109 -5.64 8.96 -6.58
C ALA A 109 -5.06 9.53 -5.27
N LEU A 110 -3.78 9.93 -5.29
CA LEU A 110 -3.11 10.55 -4.14
C LEU A 110 -3.76 11.88 -3.75
N GLN A 111 -4.14 12.70 -4.73
CA GLN A 111 -4.86 13.95 -4.49
C GLN A 111 -6.24 13.71 -3.89
N ALA A 112 -6.96 12.68 -4.36
CA ALA A 112 -8.27 12.33 -3.82
C ALA A 112 -8.18 11.83 -2.37
N GLU A 113 -7.11 11.09 -2.03
CA GLU A 113 -6.84 10.64 -0.66
C GLU A 113 -6.55 11.82 0.29
N ASP A 114 -5.71 12.77 -0.13
CA ASP A 114 -5.40 13.98 0.66
C ASP A 114 -6.64 14.87 0.86
N ALA A 115 -7.49 14.97 -0.16
CA ALA A 115 -8.78 15.67 -0.01
C ALA A 115 -9.73 14.94 0.96
N ALA A 116 -9.67 13.62 1.04
CA ALA A 116 -10.50 12.85 1.98
C ALA A 116 -9.99 12.93 3.42
N SER A 117 -8.66 12.91 3.64
CA SER A 117 -8.04 13.01 4.96
C SER A 117 -8.30 14.38 5.61
N THR A 118 -8.18 15.47 4.85
CA THR A 118 -8.45 16.83 5.33
C THR A 118 -9.93 17.04 5.74
N LEU A 119 -10.87 16.36 5.08
CA LEU A 119 -12.29 16.40 5.44
C LEU A 119 -12.57 15.69 6.78
N ASP A 120 -11.88 14.59 7.07
CA ASP A 120 -12.01 13.85 8.34
C ASP A 120 -11.52 14.68 9.53
N GLU A 121 -10.40 15.39 9.37
CA GLU A 121 -9.86 16.32 10.39
C GLU A 121 -10.82 17.49 10.71
N HIS A 122 -11.50 18.03 9.69
CA HIS A 122 -12.47 19.11 9.89
C HIS A 122 -13.80 18.66 10.52
N MET A 123 -14.15 17.37 10.43
CA MET A 123 -15.38 16.84 11.02
C MET A 123 -15.25 16.59 12.53
N LEU A 124 -14.03 16.37 13.04
CA LEU A 124 -13.70 16.23 14.47
C LEU A 124 -13.76 17.56 15.27
N LEU A 125 -13.85 18.70 14.59
CA LEU A 125 -13.83 20.04 15.19
C LEU A 125 -15.21 20.67 15.38
N ARG A 126 -16.31 19.90 15.40
CA ARG A 126 -17.60 20.45 15.86
C ARG A 126 -17.59 20.53 17.39
N PRO A 127 -17.51 21.74 18.00
CA PRO A 127 -17.71 21.86 19.42
C PRO A 127 -19.13 21.39 19.75
N ALA A 128 -19.25 20.50 20.74
CA ALA A 128 -20.52 20.23 21.37
C ALA A 128 -21.01 21.54 22.00
N VAL A 129 -21.89 22.25 21.30
CA VAL A 129 -22.67 23.35 21.88
C VAL A 129 -23.65 22.69 22.82
N ASN A 130 -23.33 22.69 24.12
CA ASN A 130 -24.32 22.42 25.15
C ASN A 130 -25.25 23.65 25.18
N GLU A 131 -26.49 23.48 24.74
CA GLU A 131 -27.55 24.46 24.96
C GLU A 131 -28.08 24.27 26.40
N ASP A 132 -27.94 25.32 27.22
CA ASP A 132 -28.47 25.44 28.58
C ASP A 132 -30.00 25.63 28.61
#